data_AF-A0A088CJW5-F1
#
_entry.id   AF-A0A088CJW5-F1
#
_cell.length_a   1.000
_cell.length_b   1.000
_cell.length_c   1.000
_cell.angle_alpha   90.00
_cell.angle_beta   90.00
_cell.angle_gamma   90.00
#
_symmetry.space_group_name_H-M   'P 1'
#
loop_
_entity.id
_entity.type
_entity.pdbx_description
1 polymer ?
#
loop_
_entity_poly.entity_id
_entity_poly.type
_entity_poly.pdbx_seq_one_letter_code
_entity_poly.pdbx_strand_id
1 'polypeptide(L)'
;MIYVCYFLSNITKKTQSIYLYFWSYSMSGSTGERPFSDIITSIRYWVIHSITLPALFISGWLFVSTGLAYDVFGTPRPNEYFTATRQEIPLLTDRFNSLEQVKELSPN
;
A
#
# COMPACT_ATOMS: atom_id res chain seq x y z
N MET A 1 22.08 42.65 6.39
CA MET A 1 21.66 41.62 7.36
C MET A 1 20.22 41.84 7.88
N ILE A 2 19.84 43.06 8.28
CA ILE A 2 18.49 43.36 8.83
C ILE A 2 17.34 43.15 7.81
N TYR A 3 17.53 43.53 6.55
CA TYR A 3 16.51 43.37 5.50
C TYR A 3 16.16 41.91 5.17
N VAL A 4 17.14 41.00 5.26
CA VAL A 4 16.93 39.56 5.01
C VAL A 4 16.11 38.93 6.14
N CYS A 5 16.39 39.30 7.39
CA CYS A 5 15.60 38.85 8.53
C CYS A 5 14.17 39.40 8.50
N TYR A 6 13.97 40.64 8.07
CA TYR A 6 12.62 41.23 7.93
C TYR A 6 11.83 40.54 6.82
N PHE A 7 12.46 40.24 5.69
CA PHE A 7 11.84 39.52 4.57
C PHE A 7 11.44 38.09 4.95
N LEU A 8 12.31 37.35 5.64
CA LEU A 8 12.02 36.01 6.14
C LEU A 8 10.91 36.03 7.22
N SER A 9 10.90 37.04 8.11
CA SER A 9 9.82 37.22 9.08
C SER A 9 8.47 37.53 8.43
N ASN A 10 8.47 38.26 7.32
CA ASN A 10 7.23 38.60 6.61
C ASN A 10 6.67 37.39 5.84
N ILE A 11 7.53 36.51 5.33
CA ILE A 11 7.12 35.24 4.72
C ILE A 11 6.48 34.31 5.76
N THR A 12 7.08 34.17 6.95
CA THR A 12 6.52 33.31 8.01
C THR A 12 5.20 33.86 8.58
N LYS A 13 5.03 35.18 8.65
CA LYS A 13 3.76 35.80 9.05
C LYS A 13 2.67 35.63 7.98
N LYS A 14 3.03 35.73 6.69
CA LYS A 14 2.08 35.58 5.59
C LYS A 14 1.63 34.12 5.42
N THR A 15 2.50 33.15 5.65
CA THR A 15 2.09 31.74 5.71
C THR A 15 1.14 31.51 6.89
N GLN A 16 1.43 32.01 8.09
CA GLN A 16 0.51 31.87 9.24
C GLN A 16 -0.86 32.55 9.03
N SER A 17 -0.89 33.71 8.36
CA SER A 17 -2.16 34.40 8.05
C SER A 17 -3.00 33.64 7.02
N ILE A 18 -2.37 32.99 6.03
CA ILE A 18 -3.06 32.10 5.07
C ILE A 18 -3.55 30.83 5.77
N TYR A 19 -2.77 30.25 6.69
CA TYR A 19 -3.22 29.13 7.52
C TYR A 19 -4.44 29.50 8.37
N LEU A 20 -4.48 30.69 8.96
CA LEU A 20 -5.63 31.15 9.76
C LEU A 20 -6.91 31.37 8.93
N TYR A 21 -6.77 31.89 7.71
CA TYR A 21 -7.90 32.01 6.78
C TYR A 21 -8.37 30.64 6.29
N PHE A 22 -7.46 29.73 5.93
CA PHE A 22 -7.79 28.36 5.53
C PHE A 22 -8.41 27.54 6.68
N TRP A 23 -7.96 27.79 7.92
CA TRP A 23 -8.49 27.15 9.13
C TRP A 23 -9.95 27.54 9.39
N SER A 24 -10.31 28.82 9.20
CA SER A 24 -11.71 29.26 9.35
C SER A 24 -12.67 28.66 8.32
N TYR A 25 -12.21 28.40 7.09
CA TYR A 25 -13.04 27.71 6.07
C TYR A 25 -13.22 26.20 6.33
N SER A 26 -12.30 25.55 7.06
CA SER A 26 -12.40 24.12 7.43
C SER A 26 -13.18 23.85 8.72
N MET A 27 -13.53 24.88 9.49
CA MET A 27 -14.25 24.73 10.78
C MET A 27 -15.77 24.52 10.64
N SER A 28 -16.32 24.62 9.42
CA SER A 28 -17.72 24.27 9.13
C SER A 28 -17.84 22.80 8.72
N GLY A 29 -17.77 21.88 9.69
CA GLY A 29 -18.01 20.44 9.48
C GLY A 29 -16.85 19.49 9.80
N SER A 30 -15.99 19.82 10.77
CA SER A 30 -14.84 18.99 11.14
C SER A 30 -15.21 17.85 12.10
N THR A 31 -14.82 16.62 11.73
CA THR A 31 -14.93 15.38 12.52
C THR A 31 -13.83 15.22 13.57
N GLY A 32 -12.91 16.19 13.68
CA GLY A 32 -11.85 16.23 14.69
C GLY A 32 -10.53 15.56 14.29
N GLU A 33 -10.46 14.85 13.15
CA GLU A 33 -9.18 14.38 12.62
C GLU A 33 -8.35 15.50 11.98
N ARG A 34 -7.04 15.28 11.90
CA ARG A 34 -6.14 16.20 11.19
C ARG A 34 -6.43 16.14 9.68
N PRO A 35 -6.64 17.28 9.00
CA PRO A 35 -6.87 17.30 7.55
C PRO A 35 -5.74 16.63 6.76
N PHE A 36 -6.09 15.85 5.72
CA PHE A 36 -5.11 15.15 4.91
C PHE A 36 -4.08 16.07 4.25
N SER A 37 -4.48 17.26 3.81
CA SER A 37 -3.59 18.30 3.26
C SER A 37 -2.44 18.62 4.21
N ASP A 38 -2.72 18.69 5.51
CA ASP A 38 -1.72 19.02 6.52
C ASP A 38 -0.81 17.82 6.82
N ILE A 39 -1.32 16.60 6.65
CA ILE A 39 -0.56 15.36 6.82
C ILE A 39 0.50 15.23 5.72
N ILE A 40 0.09 15.29 4.45
CA ILE A 40 0.98 15.07 3.30
C ILE A 40 1.95 16.21 3.04
N THR A 41 1.69 17.43 3.55
CA THR A 41 2.62 18.56 3.45
C THR A 41 3.61 18.61 4.62
N SER A 42 3.43 17.76 5.65
CA SER A 42 4.30 17.74 6.82
C SER A 42 5.61 17.00 6.56
N ILE A 43 6.73 17.62 6.94
CA ILE A 43 8.06 16.97 6.86
C ILE A 43 8.14 15.68 7.68
N ARG A 44 7.53 15.65 8.88
CA ARG A 44 7.54 14.47 9.77
C ARG A 44 6.86 13.26 9.12
N TYR A 45 5.80 13.51 8.36
CA TYR A 45 5.10 12.46 7.63
C TYR A 45 6.04 11.80 6.60
N TRP A 46 6.75 12.59 5.80
CA TRP A 46 7.69 12.09 4.80
C TRP A 46 8.96 11.47 5.38
N VAL A 47 9.47 11.94 6.52
CA VAL A 47 10.62 11.32 7.20
C VAL A 47 10.31 9.85 7.54
N ILE A 48 9.08 9.56 7.98
CA ILE A 48 8.67 8.18 8.31
C ILE A 48 8.32 7.40 7.04
N HIS A 49 7.47 7.99 6.18
CA HIS A 49 6.91 7.29 5.02
C HIS A 49 7.92 7.09 3.89
N SER A 50 9.01 7.85 3.85
CA SER A 50 10.12 7.59 2.91
C SER A 50 10.85 6.28 3.19
N ILE A 51 10.72 5.71 4.39
CA ILE A 51 11.31 4.41 4.74
C ILE A 51 10.23 3.33 4.72
N THR A 52 9.09 3.58 5.36
CA THR A 52 8.05 2.55 5.51
C THR A 52 7.34 2.22 4.19
N LEU A 53 7.11 3.19 3.29
CA LEU A 53 6.48 2.91 2.00
C LEU A 53 7.39 2.08 1.08
N PRO A 54 8.68 2.45 0.85
CA PRO A 54 9.56 1.58 0.06
C PRO A 54 9.79 0.22 0.71
N ALA A 55 9.88 0.12 2.04
CA ALA A 55 10.01 -1.16 2.72
C ALA A 55 8.80 -2.08 2.48
N LEU A 56 7.58 -1.55 2.60
CA LEU A 56 6.37 -2.30 2.28
C LEU A 56 6.32 -2.71 0.80
N PHE A 57 6.70 -1.81 -0.11
CA PHE A 57 6.77 -2.11 -1.53
C PHE A 57 7.74 -3.27 -1.83
N ILE A 58 8.96 -3.22 -1.28
CA ILE A 58 9.96 -4.28 -1.46
C ILE A 58 9.48 -5.59 -0.82
N SER A 59 8.81 -5.53 0.34
CA SER A 59 8.26 -6.74 0.97
C SER A 59 7.20 -7.41 0.09
N GLY A 60 6.30 -6.64 -0.52
CA GLY A 60 5.30 -7.16 -1.46
C GLY A 60 5.93 -7.67 -2.75
N TRP A 61 6.96 -7.00 -3.25
CA TRP A 61 7.74 -7.48 -4.40
C TRP A 61 8.39 -8.84 -4.08
N LEU A 62 9.10 -8.95 -2.96
CA LEU A 62 9.77 -10.18 -2.55
C LEU A 62 8.78 -11.31 -2.32
N PHE A 63 7.60 -11.02 -1.77
CA PHE A 63 6.53 -12.00 -1.56
C PHE A 63 6.12 -12.69 -2.88
N VAL A 64 6.06 -11.95 -3.99
CA VAL A 64 5.76 -12.52 -5.31
C VAL A 64 7.00 -13.08 -5.98
N SER A 65 8.13 -12.35 -5.96
CA SER A 65 9.33 -12.71 -6.73
C SER A 65 10.03 -13.97 -6.21
N THR A 66 9.90 -14.27 -4.90
CA THR A 66 10.42 -15.52 -4.31
C THR A 66 9.55 -16.73 -4.61
N GLY A 67 8.34 -16.52 -5.12
CA GLY A 67 7.37 -17.58 -5.36
C GLY A 67 6.47 -17.90 -4.15
N LEU A 68 6.73 -17.29 -2.97
CA LEU A 68 5.97 -17.56 -1.75
C LEU A 68 4.45 -17.31 -1.90
N ALA A 69 4.06 -16.35 -2.73
CA ALA A 69 2.66 -16.09 -3.05
C ALA A 69 1.95 -17.33 -3.65
N TYR A 70 2.62 -18.07 -4.53
CA TYR A 70 2.05 -19.27 -5.15
C TYR A 70 1.87 -20.38 -4.12
N ASP A 71 2.85 -20.54 -3.23
CA ASP A 71 2.85 -21.60 -2.22
C ASP A 71 1.84 -21.31 -1.09
N VAL A 72 1.70 -20.05 -0.66
CA VAL A 72 0.74 -19.64 0.40
C VAL A 72 -0.72 -19.75 -0.07
N PHE A 73 -1.00 -19.36 -1.32
CA PHE A 73 -2.36 -19.34 -1.84
C PHE A 73 -2.72 -20.57 -2.67
N GLY A 74 -1.79 -21.50 -2.89
CA GLY A 74 -2.01 -22.67 -3.75
C GLY A 74 -2.34 -22.30 -5.20
N THR A 75 -1.83 -21.15 -5.67
CA THR A 75 -2.06 -20.69 -7.05
C THR A 75 -1.07 -21.39 -7.98
N PRO A 76 -1.53 -22.09 -9.03
CA PRO A 76 -0.61 -22.72 -9.98
C PRO A 76 0.26 -21.69 -10.69
N ARG A 77 1.56 -21.94 -10.77
CA ARG A 77 2.46 -21.17 -11.64
C ARG A 77 2.07 -21.38 -13.11
N PRO A 78 2.50 -20.51 -14.04
CA PRO A 78 2.18 -20.65 -15.46
C PRO A 78 2.52 -22.01 -16.07
N ASN A 79 3.51 -22.72 -15.53
CA ASN A 79 3.95 -24.05 -15.94
C ASN A 79 3.30 -25.22 -15.16
N GLU A 80 2.39 -24.93 -14.23
CA GLU A 80 1.79 -25.90 -13.29
C GLU A 80 0.30 -26.15 -13.55
N TYR A 81 -0.32 -25.44 -14.49
CA TYR A 81 -1.74 -25.65 -14.83
C TYR A 81 -2.03 -27.03 -15.42
N PHE A 82 -1.08 -27.57 -16.19
CA PHE A 82 -1.18 -28.87 -16.86
C PHE A 82 0.10 -29.66 -16.63
N THR A 83 -0.03 -30.96 -16.33
CA THR A 83 1.11 -31.84 -16.17
C THR A 83 1.44 -32.53 -17.49
N ALA A 84 2.60 -33.17 -17.59
CA ALA A 84 2.97 -33.94 -18.79
C ALA A 84 1.96 -35.06 -19.12
N THR A 85 1.25 -35.58 -18.11
CA THR A 85 0.28 -36.66 -18.24
C THR A 85 -1.16 -36.18 -18.36
N ARG A 86 -1.48 -34.97 -17.89
CA ARG A 86 -2.86 -34.44 -17.79
C ARG A 86 -2.99 -33.10 -18.52
N GLN A 87 -3.69 -33.12 -19.65
CA GLN A 87 -4.03 -31.94 -20.47
C GLN A 87 -5.49 -31.46 -20.30
N GLU A 88 -6.25 -32.11 -19.41
CA GLU A 88 -7.64 -31.73 -19.10
C GLU A 88 -7.70 -30.66 -17.99
N ILE A 89 -8.87 -30.12 -17.69
CA ILE A 89 -9.05 -29.12 -16.63
C ILE A 89 -9.18 -29.84 -15.28
N PRO A 90 -8.45 -29.42 -14.21
CA PRO A 90 -8.59 -30.02 -12.90
C PRO A 90 -9.89 -29.55 -12.23
N LEU A 91 -10.97 -30.30 -12.43
CA LEU A 91 -12.30 -30.00 -11.90
C LEU A 91 -12.59 -30.82 -10.64
N LEU A 92 -13.09 -30.15 -9.60
CA LEU A 92 -13.56 -30.81 -8.39
C LEU A 92 -14.97 -31.34 -8.62
N THR A 93 -15.15 -32.64 -8.40
CA THR A 93 -16.43 -33.33 -8.63
C THR A 93 -17.05 -33.89 -7.35
N ASP A 94 -16.24 -34.12 -6.31
CA ASP A 94 -16.70 -34.58 -5.01
C ASP A 94 -16.57 -33.47 -3.97
N ARG A 95 -17.67 -33.17 -3.30
CA ARG A 95 -17.72 -32.18 -2.21
C ARG A 95 -17.01 -32.68 -0.95
N PHE A 96 -17.22 -33.94 -0.58
CA PHE A 96 -16.77 -34.48 0.71
C PHE A 96 -15.29 -34.88 0.68
N ASN A 97 -14.78 -35.31 -0.48
CA ASN A 97 -13.37 -35.64 -0.69
C ASN A 97 -12.59 -34.57 -1.48
N SER A 98 -13.12 -33.34 -1.54
CA SER A 98 -12.52 -32.23 -2.31
C SER A 98 -11.06 -31.93 -1.95
N LEU A 99 -10.68 -32.03 -0.68
CA LEU A 99 -9.30 -31.78 -0.25
C LEU A 99 -8.32 -32.80 -0.83
N GLU A 100 -8.71 -34.07 -0.89
CA GLU A 100 -7.90 -35.14 -1.45
C GLU A 100 -7.81 -35.00 -2.97
N GLN A 101 -8.95 -34.68 -3.63
CA GLN A 101 -8.96 -34.37 -5.06
C GLN A 101 -8.04 -33.19 -5.42
N VAL A 102 -8.02 -32.11 -4.64
CA VAL A 102 -7.09 -30.98 -4.89
C VAL A 102 -5.63 -31.44 -4.84
N LYS A 103 -5.26 -32.31 -3.88
CA LYS A 103 -3.89 -32.83 -3.77
C LYS A 103 -3.51 -33.73 -4.93
N GLU A 104 -4.43 -34.55 -5.43
CA GLU A 104 -4.19 -35.41 -6.60
C GLU A 104 -4.12 -34.62 -7.91
N LEU A 105 -4.92 -33.56 -8.03
CA LEU A 105 -5.03 -32.74 -9.24
C LEU A 105 -3.94 -31.66 -9.32
N SER A 106 -3.38 -31.24 -8.18
CA SER A 106 -2.24 -30.33 -8.14
C SER A 106 -0.98 -31.04 -8.65
N PRO A 107 -0.12 -30.37 -9.43
CA PRO A 107 1.24 -30.86 -9.63
C PRO A 107 1.95 -30.95 -8.27
N ASN A 108 2.74 -32.00 -8.09
CA ASN A 108 3.63 -32.19 -6.93
C ASN A 108 4.80 -31.22 -6.97
#